data_AF-E4XRS6-F1
#
_entry.id   AF-E4XRS6-F1
#
_cell.length_a   1.000
_cell.length_b   1.000
_cell.length_c   1.000
_cell.angle_alpha   90.00
_cell.angle_beta   90.00
_cell.angle_gamma   90.00
#
_symmetry.space_group_name_H-M   'P 1'
#
loop_
_entity.id
_entity.type
_entity.pdbx_description
1 polymer ?
#
loop_
_entity_poly.entity_id
_entity_poly.type
_entity_poly.pdbx_seq_one_letter_code
_entity_poly.pdbx_strand_id
1 'polypeptide(L)'
;MLRLEFYVASFLTSYLKRFIRNLTSDDLKLSIWSGEIVLANLEMRLDVLESEFSLPFSLDSGHINELRINIPWMALGSESVKVSISSIELSVSLSKDEEDFENEDEKFNQSFLSSETASFRQKPKITQTDEDLTPGYLESLLLKIGNNIDVEIQNLILKYVENDIVLSVNIKSVHLFPCEDENWTHGWAEISEHDPVVRRLCEIEDLTVCLDKRSSSGQISSYEEPVIYRCGITVRLLASYSSPFQRAIPDRLIVSTKFNKLAVSLSEEQLPMLMRINELGMALYYGKIKKPGMEVLAAGSDTIGET
;
A
#
# COMPACT_ATOMS: atom_id res chain seq x y z
N MET A 1 17.88 9.90 24.50
CA MET A 1 17.74 10.65 23.24
C MET A 1 18.64 10.13 22.12
N LEU A 2 19.18 8.89 22.19
CA LEU A 2 19.85 8.26 21.04
C LEU A 2 19.23 6.90 20.66
N ARG A 3 18.44 6.29 21.57
CA ARG A 3 17.88 4.95 21.36
C ARG A 3 16.63 4.96 20.50
N LEU A 4 15.76 5.97 20.63
CA LEU A 4 14.52 6.06 19.85
C LEU A 4 14.83 6.47 18.41
N GLU A 5 15.67 7.47 18.25
CA GLU A 5 16.13 8.01 16.98
C GLU A 5 16.80 6.91 16.15
N PHE A 6 17.69 6.13 16.78
CA PHE A 6 18.31 4.97 16.15
C PHE A 6 17.31 3.87 15.79
N TYR A 7 16.34 3.59 16.67
CA TYR A 7 15.30 2.58 16.42
C TYR A 7 14.40 2.98 15.26
N VAL A 8 13.86 4.21 15.29
CA VAL A 8 13.00 4.77 14.24
C VAL A 8 13.77 4.87 12.94
N ALA A 9 15.04 5.29 12.95
CA ALA A 9 15.86 5.35 11.75
C ALA A 9 16.12 3.97 11.15
N SER A 10 16.43 2.98 11.98
CA SER A 10 16.62 1.60 11.53
C SER A 10 15.33 1.01 10.98
N PHE A 11 14.21 1.24 11.67
CA PHE A 11 12.88 0.82 11.24
C PHE A 11 12.50 1.45 9.90
N LEU A 12 12.59 2.77 9.78
CA LEU A 12 12.21 3.50 8.57
C LEU A 12 13.11 3.13 7.39
N THR A 13 14.42 2.99 7.62
CA THR A 13 15.36 2.54 6.57
C THR A 13 14.98 1.14 6.08
N SER A 14 14.70 0.21 7.00
CA SER A 14 14.28 -1.16 6.65
C SER A 14 12.95 -1.16 5.90
N TYR A 15 11.98 -0.38 6.38
CA TYR A 15 10.66 -0.26 5.79
C TYR A 15 10.73 0.30 4.37
N LEU A 16 11.44 1.41 4.16
CA LEU A 16 11.59 2.02 2.83
C LEU A 16 12.33 1.08 1.86
N LYS A 17 13.42 0.42 2.30
CA LYS A 17 14.15 -0.56 1.46
C LYS A 17 13.33 -1.77 1.06
N ARG A 18 12.36 -2.13 1.90
CA ARG A 18 11.44 -3.23 1.62
C ARG A 18 10.48 -2.89 0.48
N PHE A 19 10.05 -1.63 0.32
CA PHE A 19 9.07 -1.25 -0.71
C PHE A 19 9.68 -0.54 -1.92
N ILE A 20 10.91 -0.03 -1.81
CA ILE A 20 11.58 0.73 -2.87
C ILE A 20 12.85 0.01 -3.33
N ARG A 21 13.03 -0.10 -4.64
CA ARG A 21 14.12 -0.86 -5.29
C ARG A 21 15.44 -0.09 -5.27
N ASN A 22 15.41 1.19 -5.62
CA ASN A 22 16.58 2.02 -5.93
C ASN A 22 17.03 2.94 -4.77
N LEU A 23 17.01 2.44 -3.52
CA LEU A 23 17.48 3.20 -2.36
C LEU A 23 18.96 2.96 -2.04
N THR A 24 19.74 4.03 -1.98
CA THR A 24 21.10 4.05 -1.43
C THR A 24 21.07 4.20 0.10
N SER A 25 21.89 3.42 0.80
CA SER A 25 21.87 3.36 2.28
C SER A 25 22.43 4.61 2.96
N ASP A 26 23.30 5.33 2.27
CA ASP A 26 24.11 6.38 2.87
C ASP A 26 23.35 7.72 2.91
N ASP A 27 22.51 7.99 1.90
CA ASP A 27 21.68 9.21 1.82
C ASP A 27 20.51 9.18 2.81
N LEU A 28 19.96 7.98 3.09
CA LEU A 28 18.84 7.80 4.01
C LEU A 28 19.24 8.08 5.46
N LYS A 29 20.39 7.56 5.90
CA LYS A 29 20.78 7.63 7.31
C LYS A 29 20.94 9.07 7.75
N LEU A 30 21.71 9.88 7.02
CA LEU A 30 21.96 11.28 7.37
C LEU A 30 20.67 12.10 7.39
N SER A 31 19.77 11.88 6.43
CA SER A 31 18.48 12.58 6.31
C SER A 31 17.48 12.21 7.41
N ILE A 32 17.52 10.99 7.94
CA ILE A 32 16.65 10.62 9.05
C ILE A 32 17.05 11.37 10.33
N TRP A 33 18.36 11.51 10.59
CA TRP A 33 18.85 12.22 11.79
C TRP A 33 18.54 13.71 11.78
N SER A 34 18.48 14.36 10.61
CA SER A 34 18.02 15.74 10.51
C SER A 34 16.51 15.88 10.73
N GLY A 35 15.75 14.79 10.63
CA GLY A 35 14.29 14.78 10.70
C GLY A 35 13.61 15.15 9.39
N GLU A 36 14.36 15.38 8.32
CA GLU A 36 13.80 15.65 7.00
C GLU A 36 14.43 14.71 5.96
N ILE A 37 13.59 13.88 5.36
CA ILE A 37 13.96 12.92 4.33
C ILE A 37 13.27 13.33 3.05
N VAL A 38 14.05 13.47 1.97
CA VAL A 38 13.55 13.78 0.64
C VAL A 38 14.16 12.80 -0.35
N LEU A 39 13.30 12.05 -1.02
CA LEU A 39 13.68 10.99 -1.94
C LEU A 39 12.93 11.22 -3.25
N ALA A 40 13.63 11.15 -4.37
CA ALA A 40 13.05 11.42 -5.68
C ALA A 40 13.25 10.25 -6.65
N ASN A 41 12.37 10.15 -7.65
CA ASN A 41 12.42 9.17 -8.73
C ASN A 41 12.57 7.73 -8.22
N LEU A 42 11.65 7.30 -7.37
CA LEU A 42 11.70 6.02 -6.69
C LEU A 42 10.95 4.95 -7.50
N GLU A 43 11.56 3.78 -7.59
CA GLU A 43 10.95 2.60 -8.19
C GLU A 43 10.42 1.68 -7.09
N MET A 44 9.15 1.29 -7.18
CA MET A 44 8.54 0.40 -6.21
C MET A 44 8.89 -1.07 -6.49
N ARG A 45 8.99 -1.88 -5.43
CA ARG A 45 9.15 -3.33 -5.49
C ARG A 45 7.78 -3.97 -5.66
N LEU A 46 7.46 -4.34 -6.91
CA LEU A 46 6.14 -4.81 -7.30
C LEU A 46 5.79 -6.16 -6.65
N ASP A 47 6.76 -7.07 -6.55
CA ASP A 47 6.67 -8.36 -5.85
C ASP A 47 6.24 -8.22 -4.38
N VAL A 48 6.78 -7.21 -3.70
CA VAL A 48 6.44 -6.92 -2.30
C VAL A 48 5.03 -6.34 -2.20
N LEU A 49 4.63 -5.46 -3.12
CA LEU A 49 3.28 -4.91 -3.12
C LEU A 49 2.23 -6.00 -3.40
N GLU A 50 2.45 -6.86 -4.38
CA GLU A 50 1.56 -7.98 -4.70
C GLU A 50 1.38 -8.94 -3.53
N SER A 51 2.46 -9.26 -2.82
CA SER A 51 2.43 -10.17 -1.67
C SER A 51 1.76 -9.54 -0.44
N GLU A 52 2.13 -8.31 -0.08
CA GLU A 52 1.60 -7.63 1.11
C GLU A 52 0.11 -7.30 0.99
N PHE A 53 -0.33 -6.84 -0.19
CA PHE A 53 -1.73 -6.51 -0.42
C PHE A 53 -2.56 -7.70 -0.89
N SER A 54 -1.93 -8.88 -1.04
CA SER A 54 -2.55 -10.10 -1.57
C SER A 54 -3.31 -9.82 -2.86
N LEU A 55 -2.69 -9.03 -3.75
CA LEU A 55 -3.37 -8.51 -4.92
C LEU A 55 -3.70 -9.66 -5.88
N PRO A 56 -4.90 -9.65 -6.46
CA PRO A 56 -5.32 -10.64 -7.44
C PRO A 56 -4.74 -10.43 -8.85
N PHE A 57 -3.87 -9.43 -9.01
CA PHE A 57 -3.36 -8.95 -10.29
C PHE A 57 -1.87 -8.73 -10.21
N SER A 58 -1.22 -8.70 -11.38
CA SER A 58 0.20 -8.39 -11.50
C SER A 58 0.39 -6.88 -11.64
N LEU A 59 1.37 -6.34 -10.94
CA LEU A 59 1.82 -4.97 -11.07
C LEU A 59 2.88 -4.93 -12.17
N ASP A 60 2.64 -4.13 -13.21
CA ASP A 60 3.56 -3.97 -14.34
C ASP A 60 4.62 -2.91 -14.03
N SER A 61 4.22 -1.84 -13.37
CA SER A 61 5.10 -0.72 -13.04
C SER A 61 4.60 0.05 -11.82
N GLY A 62 5.55 0.68 -11.14
CA GLY A 62 5.28 1.46 -9.94
C GLY A 62 6.35 2.51 -9.72
N HIS A 63 5.96 3.77 -9.83
CA HIS A 63 6.87 4.91 -9.73
C HIS A 63 6.37 5.96 -8.74
N ILE A 64 7.28 6.52 -7.95
CA ILE A 64 7.01 7.67 -7.07
C ILE A 64 7.97 8.79 -7.45
N ASN A 65 7.42 9.95 -7.82
CA ASN A 65 8.24 11.10 -8.23
C ASN A 65 9.03 11.71 -7.06
N GLU A 66 8.37 11.95 -5.93
CA GLU A 66 9.00 12.44 -4.71
C GLU A 66 8.27 11.91 -3.49
N LEU A 67 9.03 11.43 -2.50
CA LEU A 67 8.60 11.08 -1.15
C LEU A 67 9.36 11.96 -0.15
N ARG A 68 8.60 12.69 0.66
CA ARG A 68 9.10 13.50 1.77
C ARG A 68 8.58 12.97 3.09
N ILE A 69 9.45 12.86 4.08
CA ILE A 69 9.09 12.48 5.45
C ILE A 69 9.69 13.49 6.41
N ASN A 70 8.84 14.15 7.18
CA ASN A 70 9.22 15.09 8.22
C ASN A 70 8.91 14.50 9.60
N ILE A 71 9.97 14.26 10.37
CA ILE A 71 9.93 13.66 11.71
C ILE A 71 10.19 14.77 12.74
N PRO A 72 9.19 15.20 13.52
CA PRO A 72 9.36 16.25 14.51
C PRO A 72 10.03 15.68 15.77
N TRP A 73 11.33 15.37 15.72
CA TRP A 73 12.07 14.72 16.83
C TRP A 73 11.87 15.38 18.19
N MET A 74 11.75 16.71 18.22
CA MET A 74 11.56 17.51 19.43
C MET A 74 10.12 17.48 19.98
N ALA A 75 9.15 17.01 19.19
CA ALA A 75 7.73 17.05 19.49
C ALA A 75 6.97 15.75 19.14
N LEU A 76 7.64 14.59 19.04
CA LEU A 76 7.02 13.29 18.70
C LEU A 76 5.89 12.81 19.65
N GLY A 77 5.72 13.47 20.80
CA GLY A 77 4.62 13.20 21.73
C GLY A 77 3.38 14.09 21.53
N SER A 78 3.46 15.10 20.65
CA SER A 78 2.44 16.14 20.46
C SER A 78 2.29 16.60 19.00
N GLU A 79 3.17 16.19 18.09
CA GLU A 79 3.15 16.53 16.67
C GLU A 79 3.31 15.29 15.80
N SER A 80 2.51 15.24 14.73
CA SER A 80 2.47 14.16 13.75
C SER A 80 3.72 14.08 12.88
N VAL A 81 4.18 12.86 12.60
CA VAL A 81 5.11 12.60 11.50
C VAL A 81 4.36 12.84 10.19
N LYS A 82 4.87 13.74 9.35
CA LYS A 82 4.23 14.08 8.07
C LYS A 82 4.92 13.33 6.94
N VAL A 83 4.14 12.63 6.13
CA VAL A 83 4.58 11.91 4.94
C VAL A 83 3.88 12.52 3.74
N SER A 84 4.64 13.09 2.82
CA SER A 84 4.09 13.71 1.61
C SER A 84 4.63 13.00 0.37
N ILE A 85 3.76 12.59 -0.53
CA ILE A 85 4.09 11.98 -1.81
C ILE A 85 3.60 12.91 -2.91
N SER A 86 4.48 13.39 -3.79
CA SER A 86 4.10 14.38 -4.81
C SER A 86 3.37 13.79 -6.03
N SER A 87 3.70 12.55 -6.37
CA SER A 87 3.05 11.81 -7.46
C SER A 87 3.38 10.33 -7.31
N ILE A 88 2.38 9.50 -7.51
CA ILE A 88 2.53 8.05 -7.55
C ILE A 88 1.76 7.49 -8.75
N GLU A 89 2.43 6.66 -9.54
CA GLU A 89 1.86 5.99 -10.69
C GLU A 89 2.02 4.48 -10.51
N LEU A 90 0.92 3.75 -10.65
CA LEU A 90 0.88 2.30 -10.61
C LEU A 90 0.15 1.78 -11.85
N SER A 91 0.79 0.86 -12.59
CA SER A 91 0.16 0.12 -13.68
C SER A 91 -0.04 -1.34 -13.29
N VAL A 92 -1.22 -1.85 -13.61
CA VAL A 92 -1.68 -3.19 -13.25
C VAL A 92 -2.17 -3.90 -14.51
N SER A 93 -1.85 -5.18 -14.64
CA SER A 93 -2.43 -6.08 -15.64
C SER A 93 -2.95 -7.36 -15.01
N LEU A 94 -3.84 -8.06 -15.72
CA LEU A 94 -4.12 -9.45 -15.38
C LEU A 94 -2.87 -10.25 -15.73
N SER A 95 -2.40 -11.10 -14.81
CA SER A 95 -1.25 -11.95 -15.04
C SER A 95 -1.40 -12.70 -16.36
N LYS A 96 -0.44 -12.50 -17.28
CA LYS A 96 -0.39 -13.25 -18.53
C LYS A 96 -0.16 -14.72 -18.22
N ASP A 97 -0.99 -15.60 -18.78
CA ASP A 97 -0.68 -17.02 -18.87
C ASP A 97 0.65 -17.22 -19.65
N GLU A 98 1.37 -18.29 -19.33
CA GLU A 98 2.82 -18.56 -19.43
C GLU A 98 3.52 -18.53 -20.82
N GLU A 99 3.12 -17.70 -21.79
CA GLU A 99 3.72 -17.80 -23.15
C GLU A 99 4.85 -16.79 -23.47
N ASP A 100 5.21 -15.84 -22.60
CA ASP A 100 6.20 -14.79 -22.92
C ASP A 100 7.51 -14.82 -22.08
N PHE A 101 7.68 -15.73 -21.11
CA PHE A 101 8.78 -15.66 -20.11
C PHE A 101 10.02 -16.53 -20.41
N GLU A 102 10.25 -17.01 -21.64
CA GLU A 102 11.39 -17.91 -21.90
C GLU A 102 12.77 -17.23 -22.04
N ASN A 103 12.93 -15.91 -21.91
CA ASN A 103 14.21 -15.27 -22.30
C ASN A 103 14.99 -14.46 -21.24
N GLU A 104 14.49 -14.25 -20.01
CA GLU A 104 15.24 -13.45 -19.01
C GLU A 104 15.58 -14.17 -17.69
N ASP A 105 14.97 -15.32 -17.40
CA ASP A 105 15.06 -15.95 -16.06
C ASP A 105 16.29 -16.84 -15.81
N GLU A 106 17.07 -17.19 -16.85
CA GLU A 106 18.21 -18.10 -16.66
C GLU A 106 19.38 -17.49 -15.87
N LYS A 107 19.46 -16.15 -15.73
CA LYS A 107 20.54 -15.50 -14.95
C LYS A 107 20.21 -15.26 -13.48
N PHE A 108 18.94 -15.28 -13.08
CA PHE A 108 18.56 -14.96 -11.70
C PHE A 108 18.37 -16.21 -10.83
N ASN A 109 17.97 -17.33 -11.44
CA ASN A 109 17.58 -18.57 -10.74
C ASN A 109 18.72 -19.31 -10.02
N GLN A 110 19.99 -19.06 -10.36
CA GLN A 110 21.12 -19.65 -9.60
C GLN A 110 21.38 -18.96 -8.25
N SER A 111 20.87 -17.75 -8.02
CA SER A 111 21.07 -17.03 -6.75
C SER A 111 19.96 -17.26 -5.72
N PHE A 112 18.77 -17.68 -6.15
CA PHE A 112 17.56 -17.71 -5.31
C PHE A 112 17.34 -19.04 -4.58
N LEU A 113 17.84 -20.15 -5.14
CA LEU A 113 17.62 -21.52 -4.62
C LEU A 113 18.39 -21.86 -3.33
N SER A 114 19.05 -20.89 -2.69
CA SER A 114 19.77 -21.10 -1.42
C SER A 114 19.17 -20.34 -0.22
N SER A 115 18.07 -19.60 -0.40
CA SER A 115 17.48 -18.75 0.66
C SER A 115 16.09 -19.15 1.17
N GLU A 116 15.50 -20.23 0.67
CA GLU A 116 14.04 -20.40 0.72
C GLU A 116 13.47 -21.33 1.82
N THR A 117 14.08 -21.41 3.00
CA THR A 117 13.49 -22.17 4.14
C THR A 117 13.47 -21.46 5.50
N ALA A 118 13.62 -20.13 5.60
CA ALA A 118 13.72 -19.48 6.92
C ALA A 118 13.07 -18.09 7.15
N SER A 119 12.16 -17.58 6.30
CA SER A 119 11.73 -16.16 6.43
C SER A 119 10.23 -15.89 6.57
N PHE A 120 9.36 -16.91 6.52
CA PHE A 120 7.95 -16.70 6.80
C PHE A 120 7.70 -16.61 8.32
N ARG A 121 7.26 -15.42 8.78
CA ARG A 121 7.06 -15.01 10.20
C ARG A 121 8.31 -14.66 11.02
N GLN A 122 9.18 -13.82 10.51
CA GLN A 122 10.09 -13.08 11.38
C GLN A 122 9.68 -11.60 11.42
N LYS A 123 9.14 -11.17 12.57
CA LYS A 123 9.46 -9.83 13.10
C LYS A 123 10.97 -9.65 12.92
N PRO A 124 11.48 -8.47 12.50
CA PRO A 124 12.90 -8.30 12.26
C PRO A 124 13.71 -8.83 13.45
N LYS A 125 14.41 -9.95 13.26
CA LYS A 125 15.33 -10.50 14.26
C LYS A 125 16.55 -9.59 14.27
N ILE A 126 16.52 -8.62 15.18
CA ILE A 126 17.71 -7.92 15.64
C ILE A 126 18.61 -9.00 16.26
N THR A 127 19.85 -9.06 15.82
CA THR A 127 20.88 -9.96 16.33
C THR A 127 20.90 -9.88 17.85
N GLN A 128 20.56 -10.99 18.50
CA GLN A 128 20.59 -11.13 19.95
C GLN A 128 22.03 -11.01 20.42
N THR A 129 22.35 -9.86 20.97
CA THR A 129 23.32 -9.71 22.05
C THR A 129 22.71 -8.72 23.04
N ASP A 130 22.55 -9.22 24.25
CA ASP A 130 22.18 -8.56 25.50
C ASP A 130 20.70 -8.22 25.74
N GLU A 131 20.21 -8.89 26.77
CA GLU A 131 19.00 -8.67 27.53
C GLU A 131 18.89 -7.21 27.96
N ASP A 132 18.07 -6.43 27.27
CA ASP A 132 17.39 -5.29 27.86
C ASP A 132 16.03 -5.19 27.18
N LEU A 133 15.00 -5.55 27.95
CA LEU A 133 13.59 -5.31 27.67
C LEU A 133 13.44 -3.97 26.93
N THR A 134 12.85 -3.96 25.73
CA THR A 134 12.34 -2.71 25.17
C THR A 134 11.46 -2.10 26.27
N PRO A 135 11.81 -0.94 26.84
CA PRO A 135 11.01 -0.37 27.92
C PRO A 135 9.59 -0.19 27.39
N GLY A 136 8.55 -0.60 28.13
CA GLY A 136 7.15 -0.45 27.66
C GLY A 136 6.79 1.00 27.26
N TYR A 137 7.54 1.97 27.77
CA TYR A 137 7.52 3.36 27.31
C TYR A 137 7.87 3.54 25.83
N LEU A 138 8.88 2.85 25.29
CA LEU A 138 9.22 2.93 23.87
C LEU A 138 8.12 2.32 22.99
N GLU A 139 7.54 1.21 23.41
CA GLU A 139 6.45 0.56 22.66
C GLU A 139 5.21 1.45 22.58
N SER A 140 4.82 2.05 23.71
CA SER A 140 3.72 3.03 23.75
C SER A 140 4.01 4.28 22.92
N LEU A 141 5.25 4.77 22.90
CA LEU A 141 5.62 5.92 22.07
C LEU A 141 5.58 5.59 20.58
N LEU A 142 6.09 4.43 20.16
CA LEU A 142 6.02 3.99 18.76
C LEU A 142 4.58 3.81 18.29
N LEU A 143 3.72 3.27 19.15
CA LEU A 143 2.30 3.17 18.89
C LEU A 143 1.63 4.55 18.73
N LYS A 144 1.96 5.49 19.62
CA LYS A 144 1.48 6.89 19.52
C LYS A 144 1.92 7.55 18.23
N ILE A 145 3.18 7.37 17.83
CA ILE A 145 3.70 7.87 16.55
C ILE A 145 2.92 7.25 15.39
N GLY A 146 2.74 5.93 15.38
CA GLY A 146 2.04 5.20 14.33
C GLY A 146 0.57 5.63 14.15
N ASN A 147 -0.13 5.87 15.25
CA ASN A 147 -1.53 6.33 15.21
C ASN A 147 -1.68 7.76 14.69
N ASN A 148 -0.65 8.59 14.86
CA ASN A 148 -0.66 10.00 14.53
C ASN A 148 0.17 10.35 13.30
N ILE A 149 0.46 9.39 12.42
CA ILE A 149 1.07 9.71 11.12
C ILE A 149 0.07 10.51 10.28
N ASP A 150 0.55 11.59 9.66
CA ASP A 150 -0.19 12.39 8.69
C ASP A 150 0.36 12.08 7.30
N VAL A 151 -0.50 11.66 6.37
CA VAL A 151 -0.09 11.22 5.02
C VAL A 151 -0.84 12.03 3.97
N GLU A 152 -0.10 12.71 3.11
CA GLU A 152 -0.62 13.44 1.95
C GLU A 152 -0.05 12.83 0.67
N ILE A 153 -0.90 12.51 -0.29
CA ILE A 153 -0.53 12.03 -1.62
C ILE A 153 -1.14 12.98 -2.63
N GLN A 154 -0.29 13.65 -3.39
CA GLN A 154 -0.67 14.45 -4.53
C GLN A 154 -0.50 13.60 -5.79
N ASN A 155 -1.41 13.76 -6.75
CA ASN A 155 -1.41 13.08 -8.04
C ASN A 155 -1.20 11.55 -7.96
N LEU A 156 -2.25 10.84 -7.56
CA LEU A 156 -2.29 9.38 -7.56
C LEU A 156 -2.94 8.90 -8.86
N ILE A 157 -2.17 8.16 -9.65
CA ILE A 157 -2.60 7.57 -10.92
C ILE A 157 -2.52 6.05 -10.80
N LEU A 158 -3.67 5.39 -10.90
CA LEU A 158 -3.76 3.94 -11.01
C LEU A 158 -4.29 3.59 -12.39
N LYS A 159 -3.58 2.73 -13.11
CA LYS A 159 -3.96 2.29 -14.44
C LYS A 159 -4.07 0.78 -14.47
N TYR A 160 -5.20 0.28 -14.93
CA TYR A 160 -5.42 -1.12 -15.21
C TYR A 160 -5.55 -1.32 -16.72
N VAL A 161 -4.77 -2.24 -17.28
CA VAL A 161 -4.76 -2.54 -18.71
C VAL A 161 -5.05 -4.03 -18.90
N GLU A 162 -6.10 -4.33 -19.65
CA GLU A 162 -6.46 -5.71 -19.99
C GLU A 162 -7.00 -5.77 -21.42
N ASN A 163 -6.31 -6.51 -22.29
CA ASN A 163 -6.69 -6.67 -23.69
C ASN A 163 -7.00 -5.33 -24.38
N ASP A 164 -8.28 -5.06 -24.66
CA ASP A 164 -8.81 -3.86 -25.29
C ASP A 164 -9.39 -2.82 -24.31
N ILE A 165 -9.24 -3.01 -22.99
CA ILE A 165 -9.80 -2.13 -21.95
C ILE A 165 -8.67 -1.44 -21.18
N VAL A 166 -8.83 -0.14 -20.96
CA VAL A 166 -8.01 0.65 -20.05
C VAL A 166 -8.91 1.32 -19.02
N LEU A 167 -8.80 0.89 -17.77
CA LEU A 167 -9.39 1.57 -16.63
C LEU A 167 -8.32 2.47 -16.01
N SER A 168 -8.61 3.76 -15.86
CA SER A 168 -7.72 4.67 -15.16
C SER A 168 -8.45 5.38 -14.04
N VAL A 169 -7.77 5.47 -12.89
CA VAL A 169 -8.22 6.20 -11.72
C VAL A 169 -7.17 7.27 -11.46
N ASN A 170 -7.59 8.53 -11.56
CA ASN A 170 -6.75 9.68 -11.25
C ASN A 170 -7.35 10.41 -10.05
N ILE A 171 -6.53 10.65 -9.04
CA ILE A 171 -6.89 11.40 -7.85
C ILE A 171 -5.90 12.54 -7.69
N LYS A 172 -6.40 13.77 -7.57
CA LYS A 172 -5.56 14.95 -7.41
C LYS A 172 -4.88 14.98 -6.05
N SER A 173 -5.62 14.70 -4.98
CA SER A 173 -5.09 14.69 -3.62
C SER A 173 -5.80 13.65 -2.76
N VAL A 174 -5.03 12.92 -1.95
CA VAL A 174 -5.50 12.08 -0.84
C VAL A 174 -4.80 12.56 0.41
N HIS A 175 -5.55 12.99 1.42
CA HIS A 175 -5.02 13.42 2.70
C HIS A 175 -5.61 12.59 3.83
N LEU A 176 -4.78 11.81 4.50
CA LEU A 176 -5.15 10.94 5.63
C LEU A 176 -4.45 11.45 6.89
N PHE A 177 -5.24 11.88 7.87
CA PHE A 177 -4.69 12.50 9.08
C PHE A 177 -5.43 12.08 10.36
N PRO A 178 -4.75 12.15 11.52
CA PRO A 178 -5.39 11.95 12.82
C PRO A 178 -6.33 13.11 13.18
N CYS A 179 -7.36 12.81 13.96
CA CYS A 179 -8.28 13.82 14.49
C CYS A 179 -8.26 13.87 16.01
N GLU A 180 -8.18 15.10 16.55
CA GLU A 180 -8.05 15.35 17.99
C GLU A 180 -9.34 15.08 18.76
N ASP A 181 -10.49 15.28 18.12
CA ASP A 181 -11.78 15.34 18.78
C ASP A 181 -12.93 14.69 17.99
N GLU A 182 -14.13 14.71 18.57
CA GLU A 182 -15.36 14.22 17.96
C GLU A 182 -15.84 15.07 16.78
N ASN A 183 -15.32 16.30 16.64
CA ASN A 183 -15.62 17.19 15.53
C ASN A 183 -14.80 16.88 14.28
N TRP A 184 -13.90 15.88 14.36
CA TRP A 184 -12.99 15.51 13.27
C TRP A 184 -12.00 16.62 12.91
N THR A 185 -11.59 17.40 13.92
CA THR A 185 -10.60 18.46 13.75
C THR A 185 -9.23 17.85 13.51
N HIS A 186 -8.52 18.32 12.48
CA HIS A 186 -7.15 17.89 12.17
C HIS A 186 -6.22 18.19 13.34
N GLY A 187 -5.44 17.17 13.75
CA GLY A 187 -4.34 17.36 14.68
C GLY A 187 -4.04 16.12 15.52
N TRP A 188 -3.24 16.28 16.58
CA TRP A 188 -2.70 15.17 17.35
C TRP A 188 -3.76 14.51 18.25
N ALA A 189 -4.06 13.25 17.98
CA ALA A 189 -5.01 12.47 18.75
C ALA A 189 -4.34 11.86 20.00
N GLU A 190 -4.82 12.26 21.18
CA GLU A 190 -4.48 11.61 22.44
C GLU A 190 -5.48 10.50 22.76
N ILE A 191 -4.99 9.27 22.90
CA ILE A 191 -5.84 8.10 23.17
C ILE A 191 -6.11 8.03 24.67
N SER A 192 -7.38 8.12 25.05
CA SER A 192 -7.84 7.96 26.43
C SER A 192 -7.66 6.53 26.93
N GLU A 193 -7.26 6.36 28.20
CA GLU A 193 -7.15 5.05 28.83
C GLU A 193 -8.52 4.42 29.16
N HIS A 194 -9.54 5.25 29.36
CA HIS A 194 -10.88 4.80 29.75
C HIS A 194 -11.80 4.47 28.57
N ASP A 195 -11.52 5.04 27.39
CA ASP A 195 -12.21 4.76 26.13
C ASP A 195 -11.24 4.95 24.96
N PRO A 196 -10.39 3.96 24.67
CA PRO A 196 -9.36 4.09 23.66
C PRO A 196 -9.99 4.07 22.26
N VAL A 197 -10.14 5.26 21.70
CA VAL A 197 -10.69 5.50 20.36
C VAL A 197 -9.65 6.21 19.50
N VAL A 198 -9.46 5.72 18.28
CA VAL A 198 -8.65 6.37 17.24
C VAL A 198 -9.56 6.88 16.15
N ARG A 199 -9.43 8.17 15.83
CA ARG A 199 -10.17 8.84 14.75
C ARG A 199 -9.18 9.24 13.66
N ARG A 200 -9.50 8.88 12.41
CA ARG A 200 -8.76 9.34 11.23
C ARG A 200 -9.72 9.81 10.15
N LEU A 201 -9.42 10.96 9.55
CA LEU A 201 -10.14 11.47 8.41
C LEU A 201 -9.30 11.26 7.16
N CYS A 202 -9.92 10.75 6.10
CA CYS A 202 -9.34 10.66 4.77
C CYS A 202 -10.15 11.55 3.83
N GLU A 203 -9.51 12.55 3.24
CA GLU A 203 -10.09 13.44 2.24
C GLU A 203 -9.49 13.11 0.88
N ILE A 204 -10.36 12.80 -0.08
CA ILE A 204 -10.01 12.50 -1.46
C ILE A 204 -10.59 13.60 -2.32
N GLU A 205 -9.72 14.36 -2.97
CA GLU A 205 -10.09 15.45 -3.87
C GLU A 205 -9.97 15.05 -5.33
N ASP A 206 -10.97 15.45 -6.12
CA ASP A 206 -11.00 15.29 -7.58
C ASP A 206 -10.74 13.85 -8.08
N LEU A 207 -11.40 12.85 -7.48
CA LEU A 207 -11.39 11.48 -8.00
C LEU A 207 -12.06 11.43 -9.38
N THR A 208 -11.31 11.01 -10.38
CA THR A 208 -11.77 10.80 -11.75
C THR A 208 -11.49 9.37 -12.17
N VAL A 209 -12.50 8.71 -12.73
CA VAL A 209 -12.41 7.34 -13.23
C VAL A 209 -12.76 7.36 -14.70
N CYS A 210 -11.84 6.91 -15.55
CA CYS A 210 -12.06 6.78 -16.99
C CYS A 210 -12.02 5.31 -17.37
N LEU A 211 -12.88 4.95 -18.33
CA LEU A 211 -12.94 3.61 -18.90
C LEU A 211 -12.91 3.76 -20.41
N ASP A 212 -11.75 3.43 -20.99
CA ASP A 212 -11.43 3.69 -22.38
C ASP A 212 -11.14 2.39 -23.12
N LYS A 213 -11.47 2.38 -24.42
CA LYS A 213 -11.16 1.27 -25.31
C LYS A 213 -9.81 1.47 -25.99
N ARG A 214 -9.00 0.40 -26.01
CA ARG A 214 -7.70 0.34 -26.65
C ARG A 214 -7.84 -0.27 -28.05
N SER A 215 -7.16 0.35 -29.01
CA SER A 215 -6.99 -0.18 -30.36
C SER A 215 -6.05 -1.39 -30.36
N SER A 216 -6.11 -2.20 -31.41
CA SER A 216 -5.17 -3.30 -31.67
C SER A 216 -3.70 -2.83 -31.84
N SER A 217 -3.47 -1.54 -32.10
CA SER A 217 -2.14 -0.92 -32.11
C SER A 217 -1.60 -0.55 -30.73
N GLY A 218 -2.38 -0.80 -29.68
CA GLY A 218 -2.01 -0.51 -28.30
C GLY A 218 -2.22 0.95 -27.86
N GLN A 219 -2.75 1.81 -28.73
CA GLN A 219 -3.15 3.18 -28.39
C GLN A 219 -4.64 3.26 -28.02
N ILE A 220 -5.03 4.24 -27.20
CA ILE A 220 -6.45 4.49 -26.88
C ILE A 220 -7.14 4.94 -28.17
N SER A 221 -8.13 4.18 -28.64
CA SER A 221 -8.81 4.43 -29.92
C SER A 221 -9.81 5.59 -29.85
N SER A 222 -10.43 5.77 -28.69
CA SER A 222 -11.41 6.83 -28.38
C SER A 222 -11.26 7.15 -26.91
N TYR A 223 -11.08 8.43 -26.58
CA TYR A 223 -11.18 8.89 -25.19
C TYR A 223 -12.66 9.11 -24.91
N GLU A 224 -13.22 8.29 -24.04
CA GLU A 224 -14.62 8.38 -23.65
C GLU A 224 -14.79 9.44 -22.55
N GLU A 225 -16.04 9.87 -22.32
CA GLU A 225 -16.30 10.70 -21.15
C GLU A 225 -15.99 9.91 -19.86
N PRO A 226 -15.41 10.56 -18.83
CA PRO A 226 -15.11 9.89 -17.58
C PRO A 226 -16.36 9.31 -16.92
N VAL A 227 -16.24 8.07 -16.45
CA VAL A 227 -17.32 7.36 -15.74
C VAL A 227 -17.68 8.07 -14.45
N ILE A 228 -16.65 8.54 -13.73
CA ILE A 228 -16.79 9.42 -12.57
C ILE A 228 -15.91 10.62 -12.83
N TYR A 229 -16.47 11.82 -12.70
CA TYR A 229 -15.73 13.05 -12.93
C TYR A 229 -15.63 13.89 -11.66
N ARG A 230 -14.40 14.14 -11.20
CA ARG A 230 -14.06 15.05 -10.09
C ARG A 230 -14.94 14.86 -8.85
N CYS A 231 -15.04 13.62 -8.38
CA CYS A 231 -15.75 13.29 -7.17
C CYS A 231 -14.89 13.61 -5.94
N GLY A 232 -15.42 14.41 -5.01
CA GLY A 232 -14.83 14.59 -3.70
C GLY A 232 -15.40 13.58 -2.70
N ILE A 233 -14.54 12.88 -1.98
CA ILE A 233 -14.94 11.88 -0.98
C ILE A 233 -14.28 12.22 0.36
N THR A 234 -15.06 12.20 1.43
CA THR A 234 -14.55 12.27 2.80
C THR A 234 -14.90 10.98 3.52
N VAL A 235 -13.90 10.26 4.01
CA VAL A 235 -14.05 9.03 4.77
C VAL A 235 -13.61 9.26 6.21
N ARG A 236 -14.52 8.96 7.15
CA ARG A 236 -14.31 9.03 8.59
C ARG A 236 -14.12 7.63 9.14
N LEU A 237 -12.97 7.37 9.74
CA LEU A 237 -12.61 6.10 10.37
C LEU A 237 -12.57 6.28 11.89
N LEU A 238 -13.41 5.55 12.61
CA LEU A 238 -13.41 5.48 14.06
C LEU A 238 -13.16 4.05 14.50
N ALA A 239 -12.02 3.81 15.13
CA ALA A 239 -11.61 2.52 15.65
C ALA A 239 -11.66 2.54 17.18
N SER A 240 -12.44 1.64 17.78
CA SER A 240 -12.56 1.48 19.23
C SER A 240 -11.85 0.22 19.70
N TYR A 241 -11.21 0.31 20.86
CA TYR A 241 -10.45 -0.78 21.49
C TYR A 241 -10.94 -1.01 22.93
N SER A 242 -10.80 -2.24 23.42
CA SER A 242 -11.15 -2.63 24.80
C SER A 242 -9.98 -2.44 25.77
N SER A 243 -8.79 -2.14 25.24
CA SER A 243 -7.58 -1.89 26.02
C SER A 243 -6.74 -0.81 25.35
N PRO A 244 -6.13 0.11 26.12
CA PRO A 244 -5.22 1.13 25.60
C PRO A 244 -3.95 0.53 25.00
N PHE A 245 -3.61 -0.71 25.37
CA PHE A 245 -2.57 -1.50 24.71
C PHE A 245 -3.15 -2.14 23.44
N GLN A 246 -3.25 -1.31 22.40
CA GLN A 246 -3.84 -1.62 21.10
C GLN A 246 -3.44 -2.99 20.56
N ARG A 247 -4.44 -3.84 20.30
CA ARG A 247 -4.30 -4.97 19.39
C ARG A 247 -4.13 -4.41 17.96
N ALA A 248 -3.49 -5.18 17.08
CA ALA A 248 -3.39 -4.82 15.66
C ALA A 248 -4.75 -4.64 14.97
N ILE A 249 -5.82 -5.21 15.54
CA ILE A 249 -7.19 -5.18 15.00
C ILE A 249 -8.11 -4.52 16.04
N PRO A 250 -8.92 -3.52 15.68
CA PRO A 250 -9.89 -2.90 16.57
C PRO A 250 -11.06 -3.83 16.91
N ASP A 251 -11.67 -3.65 18.08
CA ASP A 251 -12.88 -4.40 18.45
C ASP A 251 -14.10 -3.92 17.65
N ARG A 252 -14.11 -2.63 17.30
CA ARG A 252 -15.11 -2.04 16.42
C ARG A 252 -14.48 -1.02 15.49
N LEU A 253 -14.78 -1.12 14.20
CA LEU A 253 -14.44 -0.12 13.20
C LEU A 253 -15.74 0.47 12.63
N ILE A 254 -15.90 1.78 12.73
CA ILE A 254 -16.98 2.52 12.10
C ILE A 254 -16.37 3.31 10.94
N VAL A 255 -16.93 3.11 9.75
CA VAL A 255 -16.55 3.83 8.53
C VAL A 255 -17.75 4.66 8.10
N SER A 256 -17.60 5.98 8.03
CA SER A 256 -18.63 6.90 7.52
C SER A 256 -18.10 7.63 6.30
N THR A 257 -18.74 7.42 5.16
CA THR A 257 -18.30 8.00 3.88
C THR A 257 -19.30 9.04 3.40
N LYS A 258 -18.82 10.24 3.07
CA LYS A 258 -19.58 11.32 2.47
C LYS A 258 -19.02 11.58 1.08
N PHE A 259 -19.92 11.70 0.10
CA PHE A 259 -19.59 12.14 -1.25
C PHE A 259 -20.09 13.58 -1.44
N ASN A 260 -19.25 14.45 -2.00
CA ASN A 260 -19.65 15.83 -2.32
C ASN A 260 -20.64 15.85 -3.49
N LYS A 261 -20.30 15.13 -4.55
CA LYS A 261 -21.14 14.88 -5.72
C LYS A 261 -20.67 13.58 -6.37
N LEU A 262 -21.55 12.60 -6.47
CA LEU A 262 -21.31 11.36 -7.21
C LEU A 262 -22.29 11.33 -8.37
N ALA A 263 -21.77 11.56 -9.58
CA ALA A 263 -22.50 11.38 -10.83
C ALA A 263 -21.74 10.32 -11.62
N VAL A 264 -22.44 9.26 -12.00
CA VAL A 264 -21.89 8.18 -12.82
C VAL A 264 -22.49 8.31 -14.21
N SER A 265 -21.63 8.44 -15.21
CA SER A 265 -22.00 8.45 -16.63
C SER A 265 -21.40 7.22 -17.28
N LEU A 266 -22.18 6.52 -18.12
CA LEU A 266 -21.68 5.35 -18.84
C LEU A 266 -22.22 5.41 -20.27
N SER A 267 -21.32 5.36 -21.25
CA SER A 267 -21.68 5.21 -22.65
C SER A 267 -22.08 3.76 -22.99
N GLU A 268 -22.71 3.57 -24.15
CA GLU A 268 -23.05 2.23 -24.66
C GLU A 268 -21.81 1.34 -24.85
N GLU A 269 -20.67 1.94 -25.23
CA GLU A 269 -19.38 1.25 -25.34
C GLU A 269 -18.76 0.93 -23.97
N GLN A 270 -18.98 1.78 -22.95
CA GLN A 270 -18.44 1.58 -21.60
C GLN A 270 -19.18 0.51 -20.80
N LEU A 271 -20.47 0.32 -21.05
CA LEU A 271 -21.29 -0.64 -20.32
C LEU A 271 -20.75 -2.10 -20.37
N PRO A 272 -20.43 -2.69 -21.55
CA PRO A 272 -19.85 -4.04 -21.60
C PRO A 272 -18.45 -4.10 -20.96
N MET A 273 -17.64 -3.04 -21.08
CA MET A 273 -16.33 -2.97 -20.42
C MET A 273 -16.49 -3.03 -18.89
N LEU A 274 -17.47 -2.31 -18.33
CA LEU A 274 -17.77 -2.34 -16.90
C LEU A 274 -18.25 -3.72 -16.44
N MET A 275 -19.10 -4.39 -17.23
CA MET A 275 -19.57 -5.75 -16.91
C MET A 275 -18.40 -6.73 -16.83
N ARG A 276 -17.47 -6.68 -17.79
CA ARG A 276 -16.27 -7.54 -17.80
C ARG A 276 -15.37 -7.30 -16.57
N ILE A 277 -15.14 -6.04 -16.22
CA ILE A 277 -14.38 -5.69 -15.00
C ILE A 277 -15.08 -6.21 -13.75
N ASN A 278 -16.41 -6.13 -13.68
CA ASN A 278 -17.18 -6.67 -12.57
C ASN A 278 -17.09 -8.20 -12.48
N GLU A 279 -17.22 -8.90 -13.60
CA GLU A 279 -17.04 -10.36 -13.67
C GLU A 279 -15.65 -10.79 -13.17
N LEU A 280 -14.60 -10.06 -13.55
CA LEU A 280 -13.27 -10.26 -13.01
C LEU A 280 -13.24 -10.03 -11.50
N GLY A 281 -13.78 -8.91 -11.01
CA GLY A 281 -13.88 -8.63 -9.58
C GLY A 281 -14.57 -9.77 -8.80
N MET A 282 -15.65 -10.32 -9.34
CA MET A 282 -16.36 -11.45 -8.76
C MET A 282 -15.55 -12.76 -8.84
N ALA A 283 -14.87 -13.03 -9.95
CA ALA A 283 -13.99 -14.18 -10.09
C ALA A 283 -12.82 -14.14 -9.09
N LEU A 284 -12.28 -12.95 -8.84
CA LEU A 284 -11.24 -12.70 -7.85
C LEU A 284 -11.75 -12.89 -6.43
N TYR A 285 -12.92 -12.34 -6.11
CA TYR A 285 -13.54 -12.52 -4.79
C TYR A 285 -13.80 -14.00 -4.45
N TYR A 286 -14.23 -14.79 -5.44
CA TYR A 286 -14.47 -16.23 -5.28
C TYR A 286 -13.21 -17.10 -5.48
N GLY A 287 -12.02 -16.50 -5.68
CA GLY A 287 -10.77 -17.23 -5.83
C GLY A 287 -10.69 -18.13 -7.07
N LYS A 288 -11.46 -17.81 -8.12
CA LYS A 288 -11.48 -18.59 -9.37
C LYS A 288 -10.31 -18.28 -10.31
N ILE A 289 -9.63 -17.16 -10.10
CA ILE A 289 -8.36 -16.85 -10.77
C ILE A 289 -7.24 -17.21 -9.78
N LYS A 290 -6.48 -18.25 -10.12
CA LYS A 290 -5.30 -18.66 -9.35
C LYS A 290 -4.14 -17.74 -9.70
N LYS A 291 -3.35 -17.35 -8.70
CA LYS A 291 -2.06 -16.68 -8.92
C LYS A 291 -1.19 -17.53 -9.86
N PRO A 292 -0.48 -16.96 -10.83
CA PRO A 292 0.52 -17.69 -11.58
C PRO A 292 1.61 -18.18 -10.63
N GLY A 293 2.07 -19.42 -10.80
CA GLY A 293 3.24 -19.95 -10.09
C GLY A 293 3.01 -20.78 -8.83
N MET A 294 1.78 -21.24 -8.53
CA MET A 294 1.55 -22.31 -7.54
C MET A 294 1.07 -23.61 -8.19
N GLU A 295 1.89 -24.19 -9.06
CA GLU A 295 1.89 -25.63 -9.28
C GLU A 295 2.71 -26.31 -8.18
N VAL A 296 2.05 -26.64 -7.07
CA VAL A 296 2.60 -27.64 -6.15
C VAL A 296 2.47 -28.99 -6.85
N LEU A 297 3.62 -29.57 -7.17
CA LEU A 297 3.86 -30.96 -7.54
C LEU A 297 2.95 -31.91 -6.72
N ALA A 298 1.82 -32.30 -7.31
CA ALA A 298 0.98 -33.38 -6.81
C ALA A 298 0.88 -34.45 -7.91
N ALA A 299 2.03 -35.03 -8.25
CA ALA A 299 2.10 -36.27 -9.01
C ALA A 299 3.29 -37.08 -8.47
N GLY A 300 3.01 -38.06 -7.60
CA GLY A 300 4.07 -38.95 -7.12
C GLY A 300 3.76 -39.72 -5.85
N SER A 301 2.68 -40.50 -5.80
CA SER A 301 2.66 -41.73 -4.99
C SER A 301 1.44 -42.57 -5.34
N ASP A 302 1.53 -43.32 -6.45
CA ASP A 302 0.75 -44.54 -6.63
C ASP A 302 1.48 -45.40 -7.67
N THR A 303 2.36 -46.27 -7.18
CA THR A 303 2.63 -47.63 -7.66
C THR A 303 3.88 -48.18 -6.98
N ILE A 304 3.73 -49.37 -6.40
CA ILE A 304 4.65 -50.52 -6.33
C ILE A 304 4.44 -51.24 -4.99
N GLY A 305 3.84 -52.43 -5.08
CA GLY A 305 3.64 -53.33 -3.96
C GLY A 305 2.91 -54.63 -4.31
N GLU A 306 3.15 -55.20 -5.50
CA GLU A 306 2.90 -56.63 -5.78
C GLU A 306 4.25 -57.29 -6.02
N THR A 307 4.74 -58.02 -5.00
CA THR A 307 5.22 -59.42 -5.04
C THR A 307 5.92 -59.77 -3.73
#